data_AF-A0A350EU99-F1
#
_entry.id   AF-A0A350EU99-F1
#
_cell.length_a   1.000
_cell.length_b   1.000
_cell.length_c   1.000
_cell.angle_alpha   90.00
_cell.angle_beta   90.00
_cell.angle_gamma   90.00
#
_symmetry.space_group_name_H-M   'P 1'
#
loop_
_entity.id
_entity.type
_entity.pdbx_description
1 polymer ?
#
loop_
_entity_poly.entity_id
_entity_poly.type
_entity_poly.pdbx_seq_one_letter_code
_entity_poly.pdbx_strand_id
1 'polypeptide(L)'
;AASNWDETEVGLYSTGLGFGTRASANMSFADGYYTAANTYAGFSIGRYNVGAEGTSTAWTPADPLFEVGNGTSNANRNNAFTIRKDGRVGIHDATPDYLLDIENPGLSMRSIYVNHDNTASSSTMYGLYVNADNTAANSGASYGAYFDMTNNNDDSYGQYSLAYSDSTDGSPAFAVRSFVDNDNGSGAAYALYGSASGTTTGPKYAGYFSGNVYTTASYLPSDAMLKTAIRPASTSTTDRLLQLPVSEFEYLRSQYAHMNLPGGQHTGLLAQDVEALFPELVHDAVQPATTPEERRDGAPAGEDVHFKAVDYTRLVPHLIKAL
;
A
#
# COMPACT_ATOMS: atom_id res chain seq x y z
N ALA A 1 -27.48 -47.27 -1.24
CA ALA A 1 -26.16 -47.47 -1.87
C ALA A 1 -25.13 -47.50 -0.75
N ALA A 2 -24.23 -48.49 -0.74
CA ALA A 2 -23.30 -48.73 0.36
C ALA A 2 -22.44 -47.48 0.65
N SER A 3 -22.35 -47.11 1.93
CA SER A 3 -21.45 -46.08 2.42
C SER A 3 -20.01 -46.61 2.34
N ASN A 4 -19.19 -45.99 1.50
CA ASN A 4 -17.85 -46.40 1.07
C ASN A 4 -16.86 -46.70 2.22
N TRP A 5 -16.98 -47.88 2.82
CA TRP A 5 -16.03 -48.43 3.79
C TRP A 5 -15.62 -49.82 3.30
N ASP A 6 -14.77 -49.84 2.27
CA ASP A 6 -14.06 -51.04 1.85
C ASP A 6 -12.57 -50.92 2.20
N GLU A 7 -11.82 -52.02 2.05
CA GLU A 7 -10.41 -52.11 2.45
C GLU A 7 -9.51 -51.07 1.77
N THR A 8 -9.94 -50.49 0.64
CA THR A 8 -9.15 -49.48 -0.08
C THR A 8 -9.36 -48.06 0.45
N GLU A 9 -10.36 -47.86 1.32
CA GLU A 9 -10.74 -46.55 1.86
C GLU A 9 -10.40 -46.38 3.36
N VAL A 10 -9.71 -47.36 3.96
CA VAL A 10 -9.35 -47.42 5.39
C VAL A 10 -7.86 -47.69 5.59
N GLY A 11 -7.17 -46.75 6.24
CA GLY A 11 -5.77 -46.90 6.66
C GLY A 11 -5.61 -47.59 8.03
N LEU A 12 -4.38 -48.02 8.35
CA LEU A 12 -4.10 -48.67 9.63
C LEU A 12 -4.29 -47.68 10.79
N TYR A 13 -5.06 -48.07 11.82
CA TYR A 13 -5.42 -47.21 12.95
C TYR A 13 -6.15 -45.92 12.57
N SER A 14 -6.84 -45.90 11.42
CA SER A 14 -7.63 -44.74 11.02
C SER A 14 -9.02 -44.72 11.65
N THR A 15 -9.67 -43.57 11.62
CA THR A 15 -11.07 -43.41 12.01
C THR A 15 -11.76 -42.51 11.01
N GLY A 16 -12.99 -42.86 10.66
CA GLY A 16 -13.80 -42.08 9.76
C GLY A 16 -15.24 -42.06 10.26
N LEU A 17 -15.87 -40.90 10.17
CA LEU A 17 -17.23 -40.65 10.64
C LEU A 17 -17.98 -39.85 9.57
N GLY A 18 -19.31 -39.95 9.57
CA GLY A 18 -20.16 -39.23 8.60
C GLY A 18 -20.43 -39.99 7.28
N PHE A 19 -20.80 -39.26 6.23
CA PHE A 19 -21.29 -39.84 4.98
C PHE A 19 -20.30 -39.64 3.83
N GLY A 20 -19.92 -40.73 3.17
CA GLY A 20 -19.01 -40.69 2.02
C GLY A 20 -17.57 -40.28 2.37
N THR A 21 -17.20 -40.36 3.65
CA THR A 21 -15.88 -40.01 4.15
C THR A 21 -14.86 -41.11 3.87
N ARG A 22 -13.58 -40.73 3.77
CA ARG A 22 -12.45 -41.61 3.45
C ARG A 22 -11.30 -41.32 4.41
N ALA A 23 -10.82 -42.33 5.14
CA ALA A 23 -9.69 -42.21 6.05
C ALA A 23 -8.65 -43.27 5.67
N SER A 24 -8.09 -43.10 4.47
CA SER A 24 -7.31 -44.13 3.76
C SER A 24 -5.84 -44.21 4.20
N ALA A 25 -5.35 -43.22 4.94
CA ALA A 25 -3.98 -43.22 5.45
C ALA A 25 -3.84 -43.72 6.90
N ASN A 26 -2.64 -44.17 7.26
CA ASN A 26 -2.37 -44.66 8.61
C ASN A 26 -2.55 -43.55 9.64
N MET A 27 -3.20 -43.86 10.76
CA MET A 27 -3.52 -42.95 11.86
C MET A 27 -4.34 -41.71 11.45
N SER A 28 -5.00 -41.76 10.28
CA SER A 28 -5.80 -40.65 9.79
C SER A 28 -7.17 -40.56 10.45
N PHE A 29 -7.75 -39.36 10.46
CA PHE A 29 -9.10 -39.11 10.94
C PHE A 29 -9.89 -38.27 9.93
N ALA A 30 -11.05 -38.76 9.47
CA ALA A 30 -11.93 -38.01 8.57
C ALA A 30 -13.37 -37.94 9.12
N ASP A 31 -13.95 -36.74 9.25
CA ASP A 31 -15.34 -36.57 9.68
C ASP A 31 -16.12 -35.61 8.76
N GLY A 32 -17.43 -35.80 8.68
CA GLY A 32 -18.36 -34.92 7.95
C GLY A 32 -18.98 -35.51 6.67
N TYR A 33 -19.05 -34.70 5.61
CA TYR A 33 -19.76 -35.06 4.37
C TYR A 33 -18.81 -35.05 3.17
N TYR A 34 -18.51 -36.24 2.63
CA TYR A 34 -17.53 -36.43 1.55
C TYR A 34 -16.15 -35.82 1.87
N THR A 35 -15.66 -35.98 3.10
CA THR A 35 -14.28 -35.59 3.45
C THR A 35 -13.30 -36.74 3.21
N ALA A 36 -12.02 -36.42 3.00
CA ALA A 36 -10.97 -37.41 2.76
C ALA A 36 -9.68 -37.03 3.50
N ALA A 37 -9.18 -37.91 4.36
CA ALA A 37 -7.89 -37.81 5.02
C ALA A 37 -6.94 -38.86 4.42
N ASN A 38 -6.19 -38.46 3.40
CA ASN A 38 -5.39 -39.36 2.55
C ASN A 38 -3.89 -39.39 2.89
N THR A 39 -3.46 -38.63 3.91
CA THR A 39 -2.05 -38.54 4.31
C THR A 39 -1.84 -39.06 5.73
N TYR A 40 -0.64 -39.56 6.01
CA TYR A 40 -0.27 -40.15 7.30
C TYR A 40 -0.58 -39.19 8.45
N ALA A 41 -1.29 -39.67 9.48
CA ALA A 41 -1.75 -38.87 10.61
C ALA A 41 -2.58 -37.61 10.23
N GLY A 42 -3.13 -37.56 9.01
CA GLY A 42 -3.95 -36.46 8.53
C GLY A 42 -5.32 -36.39 9.20
N PHE A 43 -5.79 -35.19 9.47
CA PHE A 43 -7.08 -34.91 10.10
C PHE A 43 -7.93 -34.04 9.17
N SER A 44 -9.11 -34.51 8.76
CA SER A 44 -9.98 -33.78 7.84
C SER A 44 -11.42 -33.70 8.37
N ILE A 45 -12.01 -32.51 8.36
CA ILE A 45 -13.39 -32.27 8.83
C ILE A 45 -14.19 -31.39 7.85
N GLY A 46 -15.51 -31.29 8.04
CA GLY A 46 -16.37 -30.39 7.27
C GLY A 46 -17.06 -31.07 6.08
N ARG A 47 -17.03 -30.44 4.90
CA ARG A 47 -17.62 -31.02 3.68
C ARG A 47 -16.71 -30.85 2.47
N TYR A 48 -16.59 -31.89 1.65
CA TYR A 48 -15.85 -31.85 0.38
C TYR A 48 -14.51 -31.11 0.51
N ASN A 49 -13.68 -31.47 1.51
CA ASN A 49 -12.30 -30.98 1.57
C ASN A 49 -11.55 -31.42 0.30
N VAL A 50 -10.44 -30.76 -0.01
CA VAL A 50 -9.58 -31.17 -1.12
C VAL A 50 -9.17 -32.63 -0.94
N GLY A 51 -8.64 -32.97 0.25
CA GLY A 51 -8.22 -34.33 0.56
C GLY A 51 -6.99 -34.69 -0.25
N ALA A 52 -5.96 -33.84 -0.15
CA ALA A 52 -4.80 -33.89 -1.04
C ALA A 52 -4.15 -35.28 -1.06
N GLU A 53 -3.64 -35.66 -2.22
CA GLU A 53 -2.79 -36.83 -2.33
C GLU A 53 -1.48 -36.58 -1.55
N GLY A 54 -0.94 -37.63 -0.93
CA GLY A 54 0.28 -37.54 -0.14
C GLY A 54 0.70 -38.90 0.39
N THR A 55 1.68 -38.90 1.28
CA THR A 55 2.25 -40.14 1.82
C THR A 55 1.32 -40.71 2.88
N SER A 56 0.72 -41.87 2.61
CA SER A 56 -0.26 -42.50 3.52
C SER A 56 0.37 -43.22 4.72
N THR A 57 1.67 -43.54 4.68
CA THR A 57 2.33 -44.41 5.66
C THR A 57 3.47 -43.75 6.45
N ALA A 58 3.85 -42.51 6.13
CA ALA A 58 4.98 -41.83 6.76
C ALA A 58 4.79 -40.31 6.81
N TRP A 59 5.50 -39.67 7.74
CA TRP A 59 5.47 -38.22 7.91
C TRP A 59 6.27 -37.51 6.81
N THR A 60 5.58 -36.88 5.86
CA THR A 60 6.20 -36.04 4.82
C THR A 60 5.88 -34.57 5.07
N PRO A 61 6.87 -33.68 5.27
CA PRO A 61 6.62 -32.27 5.64
C PRO A 61 5.65 -31.54 4.71
N ALA A 62 5.66 -31.87 3.43
CA ALA A 62 4.82 -31.26 2.42
C ALA A 62 3.33 -31.66 2.49
N ASP A 63 2.97 -32.73 3.20
CA ASP A 63 1.60 -33.23 3.22
C ASP A 63 0.70 -32.41 4.17
N PRO A 64 -0.62 -32.34 3.91
CA PRO A 64 -1.56 -31.83 4.90
C PRO A 64 -1.51 -32.64 6.19
N LEU A 65 -1.64 -31.96 7.32
CA LEU A 65 -1.87 -32.52 8.65
C LEU A 65 -3.30 -32.26 9.10
N PHE A 66 -3.85 -31.08 8.81
CA PHE A 66 -5.22 -30.71 9.16
C PHE A 66 -5.90 -30.00 8.00
N GLU A 67 -7.12 -30.41 7.65
CA GLU A 67 -7.94 -29.81 6.60
C GLU A 67 -9.38 -29.59 7.08
N VAL A 68 -9.90 -28.38 6.87
CA VAL A 68 -11.31 -28.06 7.08
C VAL A 68 -11.95 -27.81 5.72
N GLY A 69 -12.74 -28.77 5.25
CA GLY A 69 -13.43 -28.69 3.98
C GLY A 69 -14.66 -27.79 4.01
N ASN A 70 -14.81 -26.95 2.99
CA ASN A 70 -16.04 -26.18 2.71
C ASN A 70 -16.47 -26.28 1.24
N GLY A 71 -16.01 -27.30 0.52
CA GLY A 71 -16.40 -27.54 -0.87
C GLY A 71 -17.90 -27.80 -1.05
N THR A 72 -18.40 -27.59 -2.26
CA THR A 72 -19.84 -27.69 -2.55
C THR A 72 -20.23 -29.01 -3.22
N SER A 73 -19.29 -29.70 -3.88
CA SER A 73 -19.50 -31.00 -4.52
C SER A 73 -18.18 -31.73 -4.71
N ASN A 74 -18.20 -32.99 -5.19
CA ASN A 74 -16.97 -33.70 -5.55
C ASN A 74 -16.19 -33.02 -6.70
N ALA A 75 -16.88 -32.29 -7.58
CA ALA A 75 -16.23 -31.50 -8.63
C ALA A 75 -15.67 -30.17 -8.12
N ASN A 76 -16.18 -29.68 -6.98
CA ASN A 76 -15.82 -28.39 -6.39
C ASN A 76 -15.43 -28.60 -4.92
N ARG A 77 -14.37 -29.39 -4.70
CA ARG A 77 -13.76 -29.59 -3.39
C ARG A 77 -12.93 -28.37 -3.02
N ASN A 78 -12.95 -27.98 -1.74
CA ASN A 78 -12.20 -26.83 -1.26
C ASN A 78 -11.89 -26.95 0.23
N ASN A 79 -10.75 -26.40 0.65
CA ASN A 79 -10.39 -26.23 2.05
C ASN A 79 -10.63 -24.77 2.46
N ALA A 80 -11.39 -24.56 3.53
CA ALA A 80 -11.44 -23.27 4.23
C ALA A 80 -10.16 -23.02 5.03
N PHE A 81 -9.52 -24.09 5.51
CA PHE A 81 -8.33 -24.01 6.36
C PHE A 81 -7.47 -25.26 6.17
N THR A 82 -6.16 -25.07 6.10
CA THR A 82 -5.18 -26.15 5.93
C THR A 82 -3.98 -25.91 6.83
N ILE A 83 -3.48 -26.95 7.51
CA ILE A 83 -2.16 -26.96 8.14
C ILE A 83 -1.35 -28.10 7.51
N ARG A 84 -0.13 -27.81 7.05
CA ARG A 84 0.83 -28.80 6.56
C ARG A 84 1.71 -29.34 7.69
N LYS A 85 2.32 -30.49 7.46
CA LYS A 85 3.22 -31.14 8.42
C LYS A 85 4.52 -30.36 8.69
N ASP A 86 4.88 -29.42 7.83
CA ASP A 86 5.98 -28.47 8.02
C ASP A 86 5.57 -27.19 8.78
N GLY A 87 4.30 -27.07 9.18
CA GLY A 87 3.77 -25.96 9.97
C GLY A 87 3.18 -24.81 9.17
N ARG A 88 3.20 -24.86 7.83
CA ARG A 88 2.52 -23.84 7.01
C ARG A 88 1.00 -23.91 7.18
N VAL A 89 0.37 -22.75 7.24
CA VAL A 89 -1.06 -22.57 7.46
C VAL A 89 -1.65 -21.83 6.27
N GLY A 90 -2.68 -22.41 5.65
CA GLY A 90 -3.47 -21.81 4.58
C GLY A 90 -4.88 -21.46 5.07
N ILE A 91 -5.36 -20.25 4.77
CA ILE A 91 -6.76 -19.85 4.90
C ILE A 91 -7.31 -19.69 3.50
N HIS A 92 -8.32 -20.49 3.17
CA HIS A 92 -8.84 -20.67 1.80
C HIS A 92 -7.79 -21.18 0.78
N ASP A 93 -6.65 -21.65 1.27
CA ASP A 93 -5.58 -22.23 0.46
C ASP A 93 -5.29 -23.66 0.95
N ALA A 94 -5.30 -24.60 0.01
CA ALA A 94 -5.02 -26.01 0.26
C ALA A 94 -3.52 -26.34 0.18
N THR A 95 -2.72 -25.46 -0.42
CA THR A 95 -1.31 -25.66 -0.70
C THR A 95 -0.49 -24.42 -0.35
N PRO A 96 -0.44 -24.01 0.94
CA PRO A 96 0.25 -22.80 1.36
C PRO A 96 1.71 -22.78 0.95
N ASP A 97 2.08 -21.73 0.22
CA ASP A 97 3.45 -21.44 -0.23
C ASP A 97 4.23 -20.68 0.85
N TYR A 98 3.51 -19.93 1.68
CA TYR A 98 4.05 -19.19 2.82
C TYR A 98 3.66 -19.83 4.17
N LEU A 99 4.29 -19.36 5.25
CA LEU A 99 4.00 -19.87 6.60
C LEU A 99 2.55 -19.59 7.01
N LEU A 100 2.05 -18.40 6.67
CA LEU A 100 0.64 -18.06 6.68
C LEU A 100 0.30 -17.57 5.28
N ASP A 101 -0.53 -18.35 4.58
CA ASP A 101 -1.04 -18.04 3.26
C ASP A 101 -2.54 -17.78 3.36
N ILE A 102 -3.02 -16.68 2.78
CA ILE A 102 -4.43 -16.28 2.84
C ILE A 102 -4.85 -15.92 1.42
N GLU A 103 -5.63 -16.81 0.81
CA GLU A 103 -6.24 -16.56 -0.48
C GLU A 103 -7.67 -16.05 -0.31
N ASN A 104 -8.09 -15.12 -1.16
CA ASN A 104 -9.45 -14.57 -1.12
C ASN A 104 -10.01 -14.48 -2.54
N PRO A 105 -10.49 -15.60 -3.11
CA PRO A 105 -10.98 -15.66 -4.48
C PRO A 105 -12.41 -15.11 -4.57
N GLY A 106 -12.60 -13.86 -4.14
CA GLY A 106 -13.86 -13.12 -4.29
C GLY A 106 -14.90 -13.32 -3.18
N LEU A 107 -14.49 -13.77 -1.98
CA LEU A 107 -15.40 -13.95 -0.85
C LEU A 107 -15.65 -12.65 -0.06
N SER A 108 -14.70 -11.70 -0.09
CA SER A 108 -14.82 -10.38 0.53
C SER A 108 -13.85 -9.38 -0.10
N MET A 109 -14.13 -8.07 -0.05
CA MET A 109 -13.18 -7.03 -0.50
C MET A 109 -11.93 -6.93 0.41
N ARG A 110 -11.92 -7.63 1.54
CA ARG A 110 -10.83 -7.59 2.55
C ARG A 110 -10.35 -9.01 2.84
N SER A 111 -9.05 -9.25 2.69
CA SER A 111 -8.44 -10.52 3.04
C SER A 111 -8.09 -10.61 4.54
N ILE A 112 -7.65 -9.50 5.14
CA ILE A 112 -7.44 -9.37 6.58
C ILE A 112 -8.11 -8.07 7.03
N TYR A 113 -9.00 -8.16 8.01
CA TYR A 113 -9.60 -6.99 8.65
C TYR A 113 -9.24 -7.00 10.13
N VAL A 114 -8.39 -6.05 10.53
CA VAL A 114 -7.99 -5.85 11.93
C VAL A 114 -8.72 -4.62 12.45
N ASN A 115 -9.69 -4.81 13.33
CA ASN A 115 -10.41 -3.73 13.99
C ASN A 115 -10.02 -3.65 15.46
N HIS A 116 -9.81 -2.44 15.96
CA HIS A 116 -9.53 -2.20 17.36
C HIS A 116 -10.31 -0.97 17.83
N ASP A 117 -11.02 -1.11 18.95
CA ASP A 117 -11.76 -0.03 19.60
C ASP A 117 -11.31 0.04 21.06
N ASN A 118 -10.79 1.18 21.48
CA ASN A 118 -10.40 1.41 22.87
C ASN A 118 -11.17 2.58 23.43
N THR A 119 -12.06 2.25 24.35
CA THR A 119 -12.97 3.18 25.01
C THR A 119 -12.49 3.56 26.41
N ALA A 120 -11.23 3.25 26.78
CA ALA A 120 -10.65 3.55 28.10
C ALA A 120 -9.52 4.59 28.02
N SER A 121 -9.31 5.34 29.11
CA SER A 121 -8.32 6.43 29.18
C SER A 121 -6.87 5.93 29.27
N SER A 122 -6.08 6.38 28.28
CA SER A 122 -4.61 6.36 28.13
C SER A 122 -3.90 5.00 28.14
N SER A 123 -3.66 4.46 26.96
CA SER A 123 -2.53 3.56 26.68
C SER A 123 -2.14 3.70 25.20
N THR A 124 -0.85 3.55 24.89
CA THR A 124 -0.39 3.42 23.50
C THR A 124 -1.06 2.19 22.89
N MET A 125 -1.64 2.35 21.70
CA MET A 125 -2.31 1.27 21.00
C MET A 125 -1.64 0.97 19.67
N TYR A 126 -1.61 -0.31 19.32
CA TYR A 126 -1.18 -0.78 18.01
C TYR A 126 -2.30 -1.63 17.42
N GLY A 127 -2.86 -1.21 16.28
CA GLY A 127 -3.79 -2.06 15.52
C GLY A 127 -3.06 -3.24 14.88
N LEU A 128 -1.86 -2.98 14.35
CA LEU A 128 -0.92 -3.98 13.86
C LEU A 128 0.48 -3.58 14.32
N TYR A 129 1.21 -4.51 14.95
CA TYR A 129 2.60 -4.31 15.36
C TYR A 129 3.49 -5.32 14.63
N VAL A 130 4.40 -4.82 13.79
CA VAL A 130 5.37 -5.65 13.05
C VAL A 130 6.77 -5.30 13.51
N ASN A 131 7.47 -6.28 14.08
CA ASN A 131 8.87 -6.17 14.46
C ASN A 131 9.69 -7.17 13.65
N ALA A 132 10.65 -6.66 12.88
CA ALA A 132 11.52 -7.46 12.02
C ALA A 132 12.97 -7.11 12.30
N ASP A 133 13.73 -8.10 12.78
CA ASP A 133 15.14 -7.96 13.13
C ASP A 133 15.99 -8.87 12.25
N ASN A 134 16.99 -8.30 11.57
CA ASN A 134 17.98 -9.07 10.81
C ASN A 134 19.39 -8.73 11.30
N THR A 135 19.84 -9.48 12.31
CA THR A 135 21.11 -9.24 13.02
C THR A 135 22.28 -10.09 12.47
N ALA A 136 22.10 -10.76 11.34
CA ALA A 136 23.14 -11.59 10.73
C ALA A 136 24.29 -10.73 10.18
N ALA A 137 25.53 -11.21 10.31
CA ALA A 137 26.74 -10.48 9.90
C ALA A 137 26.84 -10.17 8.38
N ASN A 138 26.08 -10.89 7.55
CA ASN A 138 25.97 -10.68 6.11
C ASN A 138 24.49 -10.56 5.70
N SER A 139 23.74 -9.69 6.39
CA SER A 139 22.33 -9.46 6.09
C SER A 139 22.14 -8.76 4.74
N GLY A 140 21.14 -9.22 3.98
CA GLY A 140 20.66 -8.54 2.78
C GLY A 140 19.66 -7.42 3.11
N ALA A 141 19.05 -6.84 2.08
CA ALA A 141 17.96 -5.90 2.25
C ALA A 141 16.84 -6.52 3.11
N SER A 142 16.34 -5.77 4.09
CA SER A 142 15.29 -6.21 5.00
C SER A 142 14.11 -5.26 4.88
N TYR A 143 12.91 -5.82 4.76
CA TYR A 143 11.66 -5.07 4.63
C TYR A 143 10.77 -5.38 5.83
N GLY A 144 10.36 -4.36 6.58
CA GLY A 144 9.39 -4.53 7.66
C GLY A 144 7.97 -4.79 7.12
N ALA A 145 7.61 -4.10 6.03
CA ALA A 145 6.41 -4.35 5.25
C ALA A 145 6.73 -4.14 3.76
N TYR A 146 6.11 -4.94 2.90
CA TYR A 146 6.20 -4.82 1.45
C TYR A 146 4.78 -4.83 0.89
N PHE A 147 4.38 -3.70 0.27
CA PHE A 147 3.07 -3.53 -0.33
C PHE A 147 3.26 -3.49 -1.85
N ASP A 148 2.70 -4.48 -2.53
CA ASP A 148 2.66 -4.56 -3.98
C ASP A 148 1.20 -4.70 -4.41
N MET A 149 0.82 -3.91 -5.41
CA MET A 149 -0.55 -3.90 -5.88
C MET A 149 -0.66 -3.41 -7.30
N THR A 150 -1.61 -4.02 -8.01
CA THR A 150 -1.93 -3.76 -9.40
C THR A 150 -3.44 -3.59 -9.51
N ASN A 151 -3.89 -2.50 -10.13
CA ASN A 151 -5.27 -2.30 -10.54
C ASN A 151 -5.29 -1.95 -12.03
N ASN A 152 -6.27 -2.49 -12.76
CA ASN A 152 -6.41 -2.26 -14.20
C ASN A 152 -7.42 -1.16 -14.55
N ASN A 153 -8.39 -0.88 -13.67
CA ASN A 153 -9.61 -0.15 -14.05
C ASN A 153 -10.03 0.95 -13.06
N ASP A 154 -9.19 1.28 -12.08
CA ASP A 154 -9.49 2.32 -11.09
C ASP A 154 -8.20 2.80 -10.38
N ASP A 155 -8.36 3.75 -9.47
CA ASP A 155 -7.28 4.25 -8.61
C ASP A 155 -6.60 3.12 -7.81
N SER A 156 -5.31 3.31 -7.54
CA SER A 156 -4.45 2.38 -6.81
C SER A 156 -3.72 3.09 -5.68
N TYR A 157 -4.05 2.74 -4.44
CA TYR A 157 -3.37 3.26 -3.25
C TYR A 157 -2.44 2.23 -2.60
N GLY A 158 -1.13 2.30 -2.89
CA GLY A 158 -0.11 1.42 -2.29
C GLY A 158 -0.14 1.40 -0.76
N GLN A 159 -0.34 2.59 -0.19
CA GLN A 159 -0.59 2.84 1.21
C GLN A 159 -1.55 4.03 1.30
N TYR A 160 -2.67 3.88 1.99
CA TYR A 160 -3.62 4.96 2.28
C TYR A 160 -3.67 5.18 3.79
N SER A 161 -3.28 6.38 4.24
CA SER A 161 -3.19 6.71 5.68
C SER A 161 -4.02 7.94 6.00
N LEU A 162 -4.95 7.78 6.95
CA LEU A 162 -5.79 8.85 7.49
C LEU A 162 -5.54 8.95 9.00
N ALA A 163 -5.40 10.18 9.50
CA ALA A 163 -5.39 10.45 10.93
C ALA A 163 -6.40 11.53 11.25
N TYR A 164 -7.40 11.17 12.06
CA TYR A 164 -8.33 12.10 12.67
C TYR A 164 -7.95 12.28 14.13
N SER A 165 -7.99 13.51 14.62
CA SER A 165 -7.78 13.82 16.03
C SER A 165 -8.83 14.81 16.47
N ASP A 166 -9.69 14.38 17.39
CA ASP A 166 -10.64 15.24 18.10
C ASP A 166 -10.06 15.73 19.44
N SER A 167 -8.72 15.74 19.58
CA SER A 167 -8.09 16.09 20.83
C SER A 167 -8.39 17.54 21.24
N THR A 168 -8.91 17.72 22.45
CA THR A 168 -9.26 19.04 22.99
C THR A 168 -8.08 19.76 23.66
N ASP A 169 -6.92 19.10 23.77
CA ASP A 169 -5.75 19.60 24.51
C ASP A 169 -4.62 20.15 23.60
N GLY A 170 -4.88 20.29 22.30
CA GLY A 170 -3.88 20.78 21.33
C GLY A 170 -2.85 19.74 20.90
N SER A 171 -3.06 18.45 21.21
CA SER A 171 -2.21 17.36 20.73
C SER A 171 -2.16 17.30 19.19
N PRO A 172 -0.95 17.20 18.58
CA PRO A 172 -0.83 17.09 17.13
C PRO A 172 -1.27 15.72 16.63
N ALA A 173 -1.91 15.69 15.46
CA ALA A 173 -2.19 14.47 14.71
C ALA A 173 -1.11 14.26 13.65
N PHE A 174 -0.64 13.02 13.49
CA PHE A 174 0.28 12.65 12.43
C PHE A 174 -0.33 11.52 11.61
N ALA A 175 -0.63 11.79 10.33
CA ALA A 175 -1.04 10.74 9.40
C ALA A 175 0.14 9.82 9.02
N VAL A 176 1.33 10.39 8.89
CA VAL A 176 2.59 9.67 8.68
C VAL A 176 3.68 10.33 9.51
N ARG A 177 4.39 9.54 10.32
CA ARG A 177 5.57 9.98 11.07
C ARG A 177 6.72 9.01 10.77
N SER A 178 7.67 9.47 9.96
CA SER A 178 8.87 8.69 9.60
C SER A 178 10.09 9.23 10.33
N PHE A 179 10.91 8.32 10.85
CA PHE A 179 12.18 8.62 11.49
C PHE A 179 13.18 7.55 11.10
N VAL A 180 14.40 7.96 10.75
CA VAL A 180 15.50 7.06 10.44
C VAL A 180 16.69 7.49 11.27
N ASP A 181 17.26 6.51 11.96
CA ASP A 181 18.50 6.62 12.68
C ASP A 181 19.51 5.65 12.04
N ASN A 182 20.65 6.18 11.61
CA ASN A 182 21.72 5.41 11.00
C ASN A 182 23.06 5.71 11.70
N ASP A 183 23.06 5.58 13.03
CA ASP A 183 24.20 5.88 13.90
C ASP A 183 25.46 5.04 13.63
N ASN A 184 25.32 3.83 13.06
CA ASN A 184 26.44 2.89 12.89
C ASN A 184 26.76 2.53 11.43
N GLY A 185 26.02 3.06 10.44
CA GLY A 185 26.23 2.79 9.02
C GLY A 185 26.88 3.96 8.29
N SER A 186 27.79 3.68 7.36
CA SER A 186 28.40 4.70 6.48
C SER A 186 27.51 5.11 5.29
N GLY A 187 26.33 4.49 5.16
CA GLY A 187 25.37 4.73 4.09
C GLY A 187 24.49 5.96 4.31
N ALA A 188 23.81 6.41 3.25
CA ALA A 188 22.83 7.48 3.35
C ALA A 188 21.56 7.01 4.09
N ALA A 189 20.94 7.92 4.85
CA ALA A 189 19.68 7.72 5.54
C ALA A 189 18.58 8.53 4.86
N TYR A 190 17.52 7.87 4.38
CA TYR A 190 16.37 8.52 3.76
C TYR A 190 15.13 8.23 4.59
N ALA A 191 14.60 9.24 5.28
CA ALA A 191 13.34 9.11 6.01
C ALA A 191 12.14 8.94 5.06
N LEU A 192 12.23 9.56 3.88
CA LEU A 192 11.31 9.42 2.76
C LEU A 192 12.12 9.45 1.47
N TYR A 193 11.87 8.50 0.57
CA TYR A 193 12.42 8.46 -0.78
C TYR A 193 11.26 8.32 -1.77
N GLY A 194 10.92 9.42 -2.45
CA GLY A 194 9.87 9.45 -3.46
C GLY A 194 10.45 9.44 -4.87
N SER A 195 9.90 8.61 -5.74
CA SER A 195 10.22 8.59 -7.17
C SER A 195 8.95 8.33 -7.96
N ALA A 196 8.72 9.13 -8.99
CA ALA A 196 7.61 8.93 -9.91
C ALA A 196 8.16 8.89 -11.34
N SER A 197 7.92 7.77 -12.02
CA SER A 197 8.36 7.54 -13.40
C SER A 197 7.27 6.82 -14.18
N GLY A 198 7.21 7.04 -15.49
CA GLY A 198 6.18 6.47 -16.34
C GLY A 198 6.20 7.06 -17.75
N THR A 199 5.65 6.32 -18.70
CA THR A 199 5.69 6.67 -20.14
C THR A 199 4.46 7.47 -20.60
N THR A 200 3.43 7.59 -19.76
CA THR A 200 2.18 8.31 -20.08
C THR A 200 2.41 9.82 -20.10
N THR A 201 1.45 10.61 -20.60
CA THR A 201 1.58 12.07 -20.73
C THR A 201 1.17 12.86 -19.48
N GLY A 202 0.47 12.25 -18.53
CA GLY A 202 0.04 12.91 -17.29
C GLY A 202 1.22 13.41 -16.42
N PRO A 203 0.98 14.35 -15.49
CA PRO A 203 2.01 14.81 -14.56
C PRO A 203 2.50 13.67 -13.65
N LYS A 204 3.76 13.71 -13.25
CA LYS A 204 4.35 12.75 -12.30
C LYS A 204 4.98 13.55 -11.18
N TYR A 205 4.51 13.32 -9.96
CA TYR A 205 5.01 13.99 -8.77
C TYR A 205 5.65 12.95 -7.84
N ALA A 206 6.94 13.12 -7.53
CA ALA A 206 7.58 12.35 -6.47
C ALA A 206 7.03 12.71 -5.08
N GLY A 207 6.41 13.89 -4.96
CA GLY A 207 5.59 14.33 -3.84
C GLY A 207 4.63 15.44 -4.27
N TYR A 208 3.39 15.39 -3.80
CA TYR A 208 2.35 16.40 -4.01
C TYR A 208 1.86 16.88 -2.64
N PHE A 209 1.87 18.19 -2.40
CA PHE A 209 1.53 18.77 -1.11
C PHE A 209 0.49 19.87 -1.29
N SER A 210 -0.74 19.64 -0.80
CA SER A 210 -1.81 20.65 -0.73
C SER A 210 -1.76 21.34 0.63
N GLY A 211 -1.13 22.52 0.67
CA GLY A 211 -0.95 23.32 1.88
C GLY A 211 0.50 23.77 2.09
N ASN A 212 0.77 24.32 3.28
CA ASN A 212 2.10 24.83 3.61
C ASN A 212 3.11 23.70 3.82
N VAL A 213 4.31 23.84 3.24
CA VAL A 213 5.45 22.93 3.47
C VAL A 213 6.54 23.68 4.21
N TYR A 214 6.92 23.18 5.38
CA TYR A 214 8.06 23.68 6.14
C TYR A 214 9.27 22.77 5.95
N THR A 215 10.40 23.36 5.59
CA THR A 215 11.70 22.66 5.50
C THR A 215 12.78 23.53 6.14
N THR A 216 13.72 22.92 6.85
CA THR A 216 14.88 23.65 7.39
C THR A 216 15.87 24.06 6.30
N ALA A 217 15.96 23.28 5.22
CA ALA A 217 16.73 23.59 4.03
C ALA A 217 16.14 22.90 2.79
N SER A 218 16.34 23.49 1.61
CA SER A 218 16.00 22.90 0.31
C SER A 218 17.11 23.22 -0.69
N TYR A 219 17.47 22.25 -1.52
CA TYR A 219 18.53 22.36 -2.51
C TYR A 219 18.19 21.57 -3.77
N LEU A 220 18.60 22.09 -4.92
CA LEU A 220 18.43 21.44 -6.22
C LEU A 220 19.80 21.05 -6.79
N PRO A 221 19.91 19.96 -7.55
CA PRO A 221 21.16 19.57 -8.19
C PRO A 221 21.64 20.65 -9.16
N SER A 222 22.90 21.07 -9.04
CA SER A 222 23.49 22.13 -9.89
C SER A 222 24.94 21.86 -10.32
N ASP A 223 25.44 20.64 -10.07
CA ASP A 223 26.80 20.25 -10.44
C ASP A 223 26.99 20.29 -11.97
N ALA A 224 28.20 20.67 -12.43
CA ALA A 224 28.55 20.72 -13.85
C ALA A 224 28.50 19.33 -14.50
N MET A 225 28.79 18.25 -13.76
CA MET A 225 28.70 16.88 -14.29
C MET A 225 27.28 16.49 -14.71
N LEU A 226 26.27 17.16 -14.15
CA LEU A 226 24.85 16.92 -14.45
C LEU A 226 24.33 17.79 -15.59
N LYS A 227 25.20 18.57 -16.25
CA LYS A 227 24.82 19.60 -17.22
C LYS A 227 25.62 19.46 -18.51
N THR A 228 24.97 19.76 -19.62
CA THR A 228 25.60 19.87 -20.95
C THR A 228 25.22 21.20 -21.60
N ALA A 229 25.91 21.57 -22.67
CA ALA A 229 25.66 22.79 -23.43
C ALA A 229 25.64 24.09 -22.59
N ILE A 230 26.53 24.19 -21.59
CA ILE A 230 26.66 25.37 -20.72
C ILE A 230 27.13 26.58 -21.55
N ARG A 231 26.32 27.64 -21.56
CA ARG A 231 26.58 28.90 -22.27
C ARG A 231 26.12 30.10 -21.42
N PRO A 232 26.70 31.30 -21.61
CA PRO A 232 26.21 32.51 -20.94
C PRO A 232 24.75 32.80 -21.30
N ALA A 233 23.97 33.30 -20.32
CA ALA A 233 22.58 33.71 -20.55
C ALA A 233 22.49 34.96 -21.45
N SER A 234 21.44 35.03 -22.29
CA SER A 234 21.20 36.17 -23.20
C SER A 234 20.90 37.46 -22.44
N THR A 235 21.38 38.60 -22.95
CA THR A 235 21.09 39.94 -22.44
C THR A 235 19.63 40.37 -22.66
N SER A 236 18.96 39.82 -23.68
CA SER A 236 17.53 40.08 -23.97
C SER A 236 16.57 39.57 -22.88
N THR A 237 17.09 38.82 -21.90
CA THR A 237 16.32 38.29 -20.78
C THR A 237 15.96 39.39 -19.77
N THR A 238 16.84 40.37 -19.59
CA THR A 238 16.64 41.46 -18.62
C THR A 238 15.47 42.36 -19.04
N ASP A 239 15.37 42.69 -20.34
CA ASP A 239 14.29 43.55 -20.86
C ASP A 239 12.91 42.90 -20.75
N ARG A 240 12.83 41.57 -20.89
CA ARG A 240 11.60 40.79 -20.67
C ARG A 240 11.21 40.79 -19.19
N LEU A 241 12.18 40.68 -18.29
CA LEU A 241 11.91 40.63 -16.85
C LEU A 241 11.31 41.94 -16.33
N LEU A 242 11.78 43.09 -16.84
CA LEU A 242 11.25 44.41 -16.48
C LEU A 242 9.80 44.65 -16.93
N GLN A 243 9.26 43.80 -17.82
CA GLN A 243 7.87 43.88 -18.29
C GLN A 243 6.90 43.10 -17.40
N LEU A 244 7.37 42.29 -16.45
CA LEU A 244 6.50 41.48 -15.60
C LEU A 244 5.81 42.34 -14.53
N PRO A 245 4.47 42.39 -14.49
CA PRO A 245 3.75 43.10 -13.44
C PRO A 245 3.77 42.31 -12.13
N VAL A 246 4.09 43.00 -11.03
CA VAL A 246 3.93 42.46 -9.68
C VAL A 246 2.54 42.84 -9.17
N SER A 247 1.79 41.84 -8.72
CA SER A 247 0.41 41.98 -8.26
C SER A 247 0.28 41.66 -6.78
N GLU A 248 -0.62 42.37 -6.11
CA GLU A 248 -1.14 41.98 -4.80
C GLU A 248 -2.46 41.24 -4.98
N PHE A 249 -2.65 40.13 -4.27
CA PHE A 249 -3.85 39.31 -4.41
C PHE A 249 -4.17 38.54 -3.13
N GLU A 250 -5.41 38.07 -3.03
CA GLU A 250 -5.87 37.12 -2.04
C GLU A 250 -6.39 35.86 -2.73
N TYR A 251 -6.11 34.69 -2.14
CA TYR A 251 -6.61 33.43 -2.68
C TYR A 251 -8.12 33.26 -2.42
N LEU A 252 -8.83 32.69 -3.40
CA LEU A 252 -10.26 32.37 -3.32
C LEU A 252 -10.52 31.11 -2.46
N ARG A 253 -10.15 31.16 -1.18
CA ARG A 253 -10.16 30.01 -0.26
C ARG A 253 -11.54 29.37 -0.07
N SER A 254 -12.60 30.17 -0.06
CA SER A 254 -13.97 29.63 0.06
C SER A 254 -14.40 28.84 -1.17
N GLN A 255 -13.95 29.25 -2.36
CA GLN A 255 -14.26 28.58 -3.62
C GLN A 255 -13.40 27.32 -3.82
N TYR A 256 -12.14 27.37 -3.38
CA TYR A 256 -11.17 26.28 -3.54
C TYR A 256 -10.72 25.72 -2.20
N ALA A 257 -11.68 25.41 -1.32
CA ALA A 257 -11.40 25.01 0.06
C ALA A 257 -10.49 23.76 0.17
N HIS A 258 -10.60 22.83 -0.78
CA HIS A 258 -9.82 21.58 -0.81
C HIS A 258 -8.36 21.75 -1.26
N MET A 259 -7.99 22.93 -1.74
CA MET A 259 -6.59 23.25 -2.13
C MET A 259 -5.74 23.75 -0.95
N ASN A 260 -6.32 23.92 0.24
CA ASN A 260 -5.62 24.41 1.44
C ASN A 260 -4.80 25.69 1.21
N LEU A 261 -5.30 26.59 0.35
CA LEU A 261 -4.60 27.81 -0.05
C LEU A 261 -4.35 28.73 1.17
N PRO A 262 -3.19 29.42 1.23
CA PRO A 262 -2.83 30.27 2.36
C PRO A 262 -3.76 31.49 2.46
N GLY A 263 -4.03 31.93 3.68
CA GLY A 263 -4.81 33.14 3.96
C GLY A 263 -4.00 34.43 3.85
N GLY A 264 -4.70 35.56 3.88
CA GLY A 264 -4.10 36.90 3.88
C GLY A 264 -3.75 37.44 2.49
N GLN A 265 -3.20 38.64 2.48
CA GLN A 265 -2.70 39.32 1.28
C GLN A 265 -1.33 38.76 0.89
N HIS A 266 -1.16 38.48 -0.40
CA HIS A 266 0.09 37.98 -0.99
C HIS A 266 0.56 38.93 -2.09
N THR A 267 1.87 38.97 -2.30
CA THR A 267 2.49 39.69 -3.42
C THR A 267 3.21 38.67 -4.31
N GLY A 268 2.96 38.73 -5.61
CA GLY A 268 3.55 37.78 -6.55
C GLY A 268 3.26 38.10 -8.01
N LEU A 269 3.47 37.12 -8.88
CA LEU A 269 3.25 37.21 -10.32
C LEU A 269 2.04 36.36 -10.73
N LEU A 270 1.29 36.82 -11.73
CA LEU A 270 0.26 36.00 -12.37
C LEU A 270 0.91 35.03 -13.37
N ALA A 271 0.53 33.76 -13.32
CA ALA A 271 1.13 32.74 -14.17
C ALA A 271 0.96 33.04 -15.67
N GLN A 272 -0.15 33.68 -16.07
CA GLN A 272 -0.41 34.04 -17.47
C GLN A 272 0.54 35.12 -17.98
N ASP A 273 0.87 36.11 -17.14
CA ASP A 273 1.82 37.16 -17.48
C ASP A 273 3.25 36.60 -17.56
N VAL A 274 3.60 35.67 -16.66
CA VAL A 274 4.86 34.94 -16.72
C VAL A 274 4.91 34.08 -17.99
N GLU A 275 3.85 33.35 -18.33
CA GLU A 275 3.82 32.45 -19.50
C GLU A 275 4.01 33.21 -20.82
N ALA A 276 3.43 34.41 -20.95
CA ALA A 276 3.59 35.25 -22.14
C ALA A 276 5.05 35.65 -22.38
N LEU A 277 5.82 35.82 -21.30
CA LEU A 277 7.19 36.30 -21.37
C LEU A 277 8.23 35.21 -21.11
N PHE A 278 7.93 34.13 -20.41
CA PHE A 278 8.81 33.04 -19.96
C PHE A 278 8.00 31.73 -19.83
N PRO A 279 7.50 31.18 -20.96
CA PRO A 279 6.66 29.98 -20.93
C PRO A 279 7.36 28.77 -20.29
N GLU A 280 8.70 28.73 -20.32
CA GLU A 280 9.52 27.69 -19.70
C GLU A 280 9.49 27.68 -18.16
N LEU A 281 9.00 28.75 -17.53
CA LEU A 281 8.88 28.89 -16.07
C LEU A 281 7.46 28.56 -15.57
N VAL A 282 6.53 28.22 -16.47
CA VAL A 282 5.15 27.94 -16.13
C VAL A 282 4.84 26.47 -16.40
N HIS A 283 4.16 25.85 -15.44
CA HIS A 283 3.77 24.46 -15.48
C HIS A 283 2.25 24.34 -15.32
N ASP A 284 1.61 23.54 -16.18
CA ASP A 284 0.24 23.12 -15.93
C ASP A 284 0.22 22.09 -14.78
N ALA A 285 -0.71 22.27 -13.86
CA ALA A 285 -0.90 21.44 -12.68
C ALA A 285 -2.38 21.12 -12.47
N VAL A 286 -2.63 20.04 -11.73
CA VAL A 286 -3.99 19.59 -11.42
C VAL A 286 -4.07 19.33 -9.92
N GLN A 287 -5.03 19.96 -9.26
CA GLN A 287 -5.49 19.52 -7.95
C GLN A 287 -6.56 18.46 -8.20
N PRO A 288 -6.35 17.20 -7.79
CA PRO A 288 -7.36 16.18 -7.93
C PRO A 288 -8.57 16.47 -7.05
N ALA A 289 -9.73 16.01 -7.49
CA ALA A 289 -10.97 15.97 -6.72
C ALA A 289 -10.76 15.26 -5.38
N THR A 290 -11.48 15.71 -4.36
CA THR A 290 -11.49 15.05 -3.05
C THR A 290 -12.14 13.67 -3.14
N THR A 291 -11.50 12.67 -2.54
CA THR A 291 -12.08 11.33 -2.49
C THR A 291 -13.32 11.31 -1.56
N PRO A 292 -14.23 10.33 -1.71
CA PRO A 292 -15.37 10.16 -0.80
C PRO A 292 -14.99 10.15 0.70
N GLU A 293 -13.84 9.57 1.04
CA GLU A 293 -13.32 9.42 2.40
C GLU A 293 -12.71 10.72 2.96
N GLU A 294 -12.25 11.62 2.09
CA GLU A 294 -11.73 12.94 2.47
C GLU A 294 -12.84 13.98 2.67
N ARG A 295 -14.06 13.68 2.22
CA ARG A 295 -15.20 14.58 2.33
C ARG A 295 -15.79 14.50 3.74
N ARG A 296 -16.04 15.66 4.34
CA ARG A 296 -16.95 15.76 5.49
C ARG A 296 -18.33 15.26 5.06
N ASP A 297 -18.98 14.44 5.89
CA ASP A 297 -20.29 13.84 5.62
C ASP A 297 -21.25 14.83 4.93
N GLY A 298 -21.62 14.51 3.69
CA GLY A 298 -22.58 15.27 2.89
C GLY A 298 -22.04 16.45 2.07
N ALA A 299 -20.74 16.80 2.13
CA ALA A 299 -20.16 17.79 1.21
C ALA A 299 -20.13 17.22 -0.22
N PRO A 300 -20.43 17.97 -1.31
CA PRO A 300 -20.39 17.46 -2.68
C PRO A 300 -18.96 17.05 -3.11
N ALA A 301 -18.84 16.16 -4.10
CA ALA A 301 -17.54 15.84 -4.68
C ALA A 301 -16.97 17.10 -5.34
N GLY A 302 -15.71 17.41 -5.07
CA GLY A 302 -15.01 18.42 -5.86
C GLY A 302 -14.79 17.92 -7.29
N GLU A 303 -14.59 18.83 -8.22
CA GLU A 303 -14.03 18.51 -9.53
C GLU A 303 -12.52 18.74 -9.50
N ASP A 304 -11.80 18.10 -10.41
CA ASP A 304 -10.39 18.40 -10.65
C ASP A 304 -10.23 19.88 -11.00
N VAL A 305 -9.29 20.55 -10.34
CA VAL A 305 -8.96 21.95 -10.62
C VAL A 305 -7.68 22.00 -11.43
N HIS A 306 -7.78 22.38 -12.70
CA HIS A 306 -6.65 22.62 -13.57
C HIS A 306 -6.17 24.07 -13.41
N PHE A 307 -4.87 24.27 -13.19
CA PHE A 307 -4.28 25.60 -12.98
C PHE A 307 -2.84 25.67 -13.47
N LYS A 308 -2.29 26.89 -13.52
CA LYS A 308 -0.90 27.17 -13.89
C LYS A 308 -0.08 27.53 -12.65
N ALA A 309 1.10 26.94 -12.52
CA ALA A 309 2.06 27.18 -11.44
C ALA A 309 3.36 27.78 -11.98
N VAL A 310 4.02 28.64 -11.20
CA VAL A 310 5.27 29.33 -11.58
C VAL A 310 6.46 28.73 -10.83
N ASP A 311 7.53 28.39 -11.55
CA ASP A 311 8.82 28.00 -10.98
C ASP A 311 9.63 29.23 -10.56
N TYR A 312 9.33 29.73 -9.37
CA TYR A 312 10.05 30.86 -8.79
C TYR A 312 11.54 30.56 -8.53
N THR A 313 11.93 29.28 -8.36
CA THR A 313 13.34 28.95 -8.12
C THR A 313 14.17 29.14 -9.38
N ARG A 314 13.61 28.81 -10.55
CA ARG A 314 14.25 29.08 -11.86
C ARG A 314 14.14 30.54 -12.29
N LEU A 315 13.28 31.34 -11.66
CA LEU A 315 13.24 32.79 -11.87
C LEU A 315 14.42 33.54 -11.22
N VAL A 316 14.96 33.03 -10.11
CA VAL A 316 16.03 33.70 -9.34
C VAL A 316 17.29 34.04 -10.18
N PRO A 317 17.85 33.14 -11.01
CA PRO A 317 19.00 33.49 -11.85
C PRO A 317 18.72 34.64 -12.84
N HIS A 318 17.48 34.78 -13.31
CA HIS A 318 17.09 35.89 -14.19
C HIS A 318 17.06 37.22 -13.42
N LEU A 319 16.55 37.21 -12.19
CA LEU A 319 16.60 38.37 -11.29
C LEU A 319 18.05 38.80 -10.99
N ILE A 320 18.93 37.84 -10.70
CA ILE A 320 20.37 38.12 -10.45
C ILE A 320 21.01 38.79 -11.67
N LYS A 321 20.65 38.37 -12.90
CA LYS A 321 21.21 38.94 -14.13
C LYS A 321 20.69 40.35 -14.42
N ALA A 322 19.54 40.72 -13.87
CA ALA A 322 18.89 42.02 -14.08
C ALA A 322 19.37 43.11 -13.12
N LEU A 323 19.91 42.73 -11.95
CA LEU A 323 20.56 43.62 -10.97
C LEU A 323 21.98 43.99 -11.39
#